data_AF-A0A2G4U5A5-F1
#
_entry.id   AF-A0A2G4U5A5-F1
#
_cell.length_a   1.000
_cell.length_b   1.000
_cell.length_c   1.000
_cell.angle_alpha   90.00
_cell.angle_beta   90.00
_cell.angle_gamma   90.00
#
_symmetry.space_group_name_H-M   'P 1'
#
loop_
_entity.id
_entity.type
_entity.pdbx_description
1 polymer ?
#
loop_
_entity_poly.entity_id
_entity_poly.type
_entity_poly.pdbx_seq_one_letter_code
_entity_poly.pdbx_strand_id
1 'polypeptide(L)'
;MKTSLGLLEVSGLALAIGAADTMAKAASVKLIGIEKTNGSGWMLIRLTGDVASVQAAISTGAAFAEQHQGLVSRAVLARPADSLMAYWQAPAAETSAEVPAKAEKASESAEIASAEEAMTATPATEETEEADAPTAADTATDDAPGTLADIDTNSADNHSLDNSKRESEALSAPRVSCNLCLDPACRRHKGEPRFRCIHLGKRGKV
;
A
#
# COMPACT_ATOMS: atom_id res chain seq x y z
N MET A 1 -7.33 1.13 -30.08
CA MET A 1 -8.23 0.50 -29.09
C MET A 1 -8.54 1.54 -28.01
N LYS A 2 -9.79 1.66 -27.55
CA LYS A 2 -10.11 2.58 -26.43
C LYS A 2 -9.70 1.91 -25.12
N THR A 3 -8.92 2.59 -24.30
CA THR A 3 -8.41 2.09 -23.01
C THR A 3 -9.48 2.20 -21.94
N SER A 4 -9.56 1.20 -21.06
CA SER A 4 -10.43 1.21 -19.89
C SER A 4 -9.78 1.93 -18.72
N LEU A 5 -10.60 2.41 -17.79
CA LEU A 5 -10.15 3.12 -16.59
C LEU A 5 -10.59 2.35 -15.33
N GLY A 6 -9.63 2.07 -14.46
CA GLY A 6 -9.85 1.51 -13.13
C GLY A 6 -9.63 2.56 -12.05
N LEU A 7 -10.50 2.54 -11.04
CA LEU A 7 -10.47 3.44 -9.89
C LEU A 7 -10.59 2.61 -8.61
N LEU A 8 -9.63 2.73 -7.71
CA LEU A 8 -9.66 2.11 -6.38
C LEU A 8 -9.37 3.16 -5.33
N GLU A 9 -10.32 3.38 -4.42
CA GLU A 9 -10.16 4.31 -3.30
C GLU A 9 -9.96 3.54 -2.00
N VAL A 10 -8.92 3.90 -1.26
CA VAL A 10 -8.55 3.25 0.00
C VAL A 10 -8.19 4.28 1.07
N SER A 11 -8.27 3.87 2.34
CA SER A 11 -7.85 4.71 3.46
C SER A 11 -6.36 4.61 3.73
N GLY A 12 -5.64 5.72 3.57
CA GLY A 12 -4.22 5.86 3.90
C GLY A 12 -3.27 5.58 2.74
N LEU A 13 -2.17 6.33 2.71
CA LEU A 13 -1.14 6.24 1.65
C LEU A 13 -0.42 4.90 1.62
N ALA A 14 -0.08 4.33 2.78
CA ALA A 14 0.63 3.05 2.84
C ALA A 14 -0.22 1.91 2.22
N LEU A 15 -1.51 1.87 2.56
CA LEU A 15 -2.43 0.90 1.96
C LEU A 15 -2.58 1.14 0.46
N ALA A 16 -2.63 2.40 0.01
CA ALA A 16 -2.72 2.74 -1.40
C ALA A 16 -1.52 2.25 -2.21
N ILE A 17 -0.31 2.39 -1.67
CA ILE A 17 0.91 1.89 -2.31
C ILE A 17 0.90 0.36 -2.40
N GLY A 18 0.55 -0.33 -1.30
CA GLY A 18 0.46 -1.80 -1.30
C GLY A 18 -0.61 -2.35 -2.24
N ALA A 19 -1.77 -1.69 -2.29
CA ALA A 19 -2.83 -2.04 -3.22
C ALA A 19 -2.39 -1.79 -4.68
N ALA A 20 -1.72 -0.68 -4.98
CA ALA A 20 -1.22 -0.38 -6.32
C ALA A 20 -0.20 -1.43 -6.80
N ASP A 21 0.74 -1.83 -5.95
CA ASP A 21 1.71 -2.91 -6.25
C ASP A 21 1.00 -4.24 -6.51
N THR A 22 0.04 -4.60 -5.65
CA THR A 22 -0.78 -5.82 -5.81
C THR A 22 -1.55 -5.81 -7.13
N MET A 23 -2.15 -4.68 -7.50
CA MET A 23 -2.89 -4.53 -8.76
C MET A 23 -1.99 -4.65 -9.98
N ALA A 24 -0.81 -4.02 -9.97
CA ALA A 24 0.14 -4.05 -11.07
C ALA A 24 0.77 -5.45 -11.27
N LYS A 25 0.89 -6.24 -10.20
CA LYS A 25 1.34 -7.65 -10.28
C LYS A 25 0.25 -8.61 -10.75
N ALA A 26 -1.03 -8.27 -10.53
CA ALA A 26 -2.15 -9.16 -10.84
C ALA A 26 -2.53 -9.17 -12.33
N ALA A 27 -2.32 -8.08 -13.07
CA ALA A 27 -2.72 -7.97 -14.46
C ALA A 27 -1.86 -6.95 -15.23
N SER A 28 -1.93 -7.00 -16.57
CA SER A 28 -1.25 -6.05 -17.44
C SER A 28 -1.97 -4.71 -17.45
N VAL A 29 -1.64 -3.84 -16.49
CA VAL A 29 -2.22 -2.50 -16.33
C VAL A 29 -1.12 -1.46 -16.15
N LYS A 30 -1.42 -0.22 -16.56
CA LYS A 30 -0.58 0.94 -16.32
C LYS A 30 -1.17 1.78 -15.18
N LEU A 31 -0.43 1.90 -14.07
CA LEU A 31 -0.75 2.85 -13.01
C LEU A 31 -0.55 4.28 -13.54
N ILE A 32 -1.61 5.08 -13.49
CA ILE A 32 -1.56 6.50 -13.88
C ILE A 32 -1.07 7.35 -12.71
N GLY A 33 -1.54 7.05 -11.50
CA GLY A 33 -1.15 7.78 -10.30
C GLY A 33 -1.95 7.39 -9.06
N ILE A 34 -1.48 7.90 -7.93
CA ILE A 34 -2.14 7.84 -6.63
C ILE A 34 -2.39 9.28 -6.17
N GLU A 35 -3.65 9.63 -5.97
CA GLU A 35 -4.08 11.00 -5.63
C GLU A 35 -4.65 11.06 -4.23
N LYS A 36 -4.35 12.15 -3.52
CA LYS A 36 -4.97 12.44 -2.22
C LYS A 36 -6.36 13.00 -2.47
N THR A 37 -7.37 12.47 -1.80
CA THR A 37 -8.70 13.07 -1.83
C THR A 37 -8.84 14.14 -0.74
N ASN A 38 -9.87 14.97 -0.85
CA ASN A 38 -10.11 16.05 0.08
C ASN A 38 -10.66 15.53 1.41
N GLY A 39 -9.77 15.40 2.39
CA GLY A 39 -10.13 14.98 3.75
C GLY A 39 -10.14 13.47 3.93
N SER A 40 -10.44 13.02 5.15
CA SER A 40 -10.55 11.60 5.53
C SER A 40 -9.32 10.71 5.30
N GLY A 41 -8.20 11.24 4.80
CA GLY A 41 -7.00 10.45 4.55
C GLY A 41 -7.21 9.38 3.47
N TRP A 42 -8.20 9.54 2.59
CA TRP A 42 -8.43 8.61 1.49
C TRP A 42 -7.51 8.93 0.31
N MET A 43 -7.21 7.88 -0.44
CA MET A 43 -6.29 7.89 -1.55
C MET A 43 -6.96 7.19 -2.73
N LEU A 44 -6.95 7.82 -3.89
CA LEU A 44 -7.49 7.29 -5.13
C LEU A 44 -6.35 6.78 -6.01
N ILE A 45 -6.39 5.50 -6.34
CA ILE A 45 -5.46 4.86 -7.28
C ILE A 45 -6.16 4.77 -8.64
N ARG A 46 -5.44 5.19 -9.68
CA ARG A 46 -5.96 5.31 -11.04
C ARG A 46 -5.10 4.46 -11.95
N LEU A 47 -5.73 3.60 -12.75
CA LEU A 47 -5.02 2.69 -13.65
C LEU A 47 -5.74 2.53 -14.99
N THR A 48 -4.99 2.21 -16.04
CA THR A 48 -5.54 1.95 -17.38
C THR A 48 -5.09 0.59 -17.91
N GLY A 49 -5.85 0.04 -18.85
CA GLY A 49 -5.53 -1.22 -19.53
C GLY A 49 -6.67 -1.63 -20.45
N ASP A 50 -6.68 -2.89 -20.87
CA ASP A 50 -7.88 -3.51 -21.43
C ASP A 50 -8.93 -3.76 -20.34
N VAL A 51 -10.18 -4.00 -20.73
CA VAL A 51 -11.31 -4.15 -19.78
C VAL A 51 -11.06 -5.32 -18.81
N ALA A 52 -10.52 -6.43 -19.29
CA ALA A 52 -10.35 -7.65 -18.49
C ALA A 52 -9.20 -7.48 -17.47
N SER A 53 -8.07 -6.94 -17.91
CA SER A 53 -6.92 -6.61 -17.08
C SER A 53 -7.27 -5.60 -16.00
N VAL A 54 -8.04 -4.54 -16.35
CA VAL A 54 -8.52 -3.56 -15.37
C VAL A 54 -9.47 -4.19 -14.35
N GLN A 55 -10.40 -5.04 -14.79
CA GLN A 55 -11.33 -5.74 -13.90
C GLN A 55 -10.59 -6.68 -12.94
N ALA A 56 -9.63 -7.44 -13.44
CA ALA A 56 -8.79 -8.35 -12.64
C ALA A 56 -7.96 -7.57 -11.61
N ALA A 57 -7.27 -6.52 -12.04
CA ALA A 57 -6.49 -5.65 -11.16
C ALA A 57 -7.36 -5.07 -10.03
N ILE A 58 -8.49 -4.42 -10.37
CA ILE A 58 -9.38 -3.81 -9.37
C ILE A 58 -9.96 -4.86 -8.42
N SER A 59 -10.27 -6.06 -8.88
CA SER A 59 -10.75 -7.15 -8.01
C SER A 59 -9.69 -7.55 -6.99
N THR A 60 -8.45 -7.78 -7.41
CA THR A 60 -7.34 -8.17 -6.51
C THR A 60 -6.99 -7.04 -5.55
N GLY A 61 -6.90 -5.80 -6.04
CA GLY A 61 -6.62 -4.63 -5.19
C GLY A 61 -7.71 -4.37 -4.15
N ALA A 62 -8.99 -4.57 -4.51
CA ALA A 62 -10.09 -4.44 -3.58
C ALA A 62 -10.04 -5.50 -2.47
N ALA A 63 -9.79 -6.78 -2.82
CA ALA A 63 -9.65 -7.84 -1.83
C ALA A 63 -8.50 -7.58 -0.85
N PHE A 64 -7.35 -7.10 -1.36
CA PHE A 64 -6.23 -6.67 -0.51
C PHE A 64 -6.65 -5.53 0.43
N ALA A 65 -7.33 -4.51 -0.08
CA ALA A 65 -7.79 -3.39 0.74
C ALA A 65 -8.85 -3.80 1.79
N GLU A 66 -9.72 -4.76 1.47
CA GLU A 66 -10.71 -5.34 2.39
C GLU A 66 -10.03 -6.11 3.53
N GLN A 67 -9.01 -6.91 3.23
CA GLN A 67 -8.22 -7.62 4.24
C GLN A 67 -7.58 -6.66 5.26
N HIS A 68 -7.21 -5.46 4.81
CA HIS A 68 -6.66 -4.40 5.65
C HIS A 68 -7.71 -3.41 6.19
N GLN A 69 -9.01 -3.73 6.06
CA GLN A 69 -10.13 -2.91 6.55
C GLN A 69 -10.09 -1.45 6.07
N GLY A 70 -9.58 -1.23 4.85
CA GLY A 70 -9.34 0.11 4.32
C GLY A 70 -9.88 0.33 2.91
N LEU A 71 -10.70 -0.57 2.37
CA LEU A 71 -11.44 -0.32 1.14
C LEU A 71 -12.50 0.78 1.36
N VAL A 72 -12.51 1.79 0.49
CA VAL A 72 -13.52 2.86 0.49
C VAL A 72 -14.48 2.69 -0.69
N SER A 73 -13.95 2.62 -1.91
CA SER A 73 -14.76 2.46 -3.12
C SER A 73 -13.94 1.83 -4.26
N ARG A 74 -14.62 1.24 -5.26
CA ARG A 74 -14.00 0.72 -6.48
C ARG A 74 -14.92 0.93 -7.69
N ALA A 75 -14.33 1.20 -8.86
CA ALA A 75 -15.07 1.30 -10.11
C ALA A 75 -14.22 0.89 -11.31
N VAL A 76 -14.89 0.36 -12.34
CA VAL A 76 -14.30 0.04 -13.64
C VAL A 76 -15.15 0.69 -14.73
N LEU A 77 -14.51 1.48 -15.57
CA LEU A 77 -15.12 2.10 -16.73
C LEU A 77 -14.54 1.44 -17.97
N ALA A 78 -15.30 0.53 -18.59
CA ALA A 78 -14.86 -0.22 -19.75
C ALA A 78 -14.57 0.67 -20.97
N ARG A 79 -15.37 1.73 -21.14
CA ARG A 79 -15.27 2.67 -22.27
C ARG A 79 -15.50 4.11 -21.78
N PRO A 80 -14.51 4.72 -21.10
CA PRO A 80 -14.61 6.10 -20.64
C PRO A 80 -14.72 7.06 -21.83
N ALA A 81 -15.39 8.19 -21.62
CA ALA A 81 -15.48 9.25 -22.62
C ALA A 81 -14.08 9.83 -22.91
N ASP A 82 -13.82 10.23 -24.15
CA ASP A 82 -12.50 10.68 -24.57
C ASP A 82 -12.07 11.96 -23.82
N SER A 83 -13.03 12.86 -23.53
CA SER A 83 -12.80 14.08 -22.71
C SER A 83 -12.40 13.75 -21.28
N LEU A 84 -12.97 12.70 -20.68
CA LEU A 84 -12.60 12.24 -19.34
C LEU A 84 -11.16 11.71 -19.33
N MET A 85 -10.81 10.92 -20.35
CA MET A 85 -9.46 10.35 -20.45
C MET A 85 -8.39 11.42 -20.65
N ALA A 86 -8.67 12.49 -21.40
CA ALA A 86 -7.75 13.61 -21.56
C ALA A 86 -7.45 14.32 -20.24
N TYR A 87 -8.47 14.54 -19.40
CA TYR A 87 -8.30 15.12 -18.07
C TYR A 87 -7.52 14.20 -17.12
N TRP A 88 -7.77 12.90 -17.18
CA TRP A 88 -7.27 11.94 -16.21
C TRP A 88 -5.87 11.39 -16.52
N GLN A 89 -5.48 11.35 -17.80
CA GLN A 89 -4.14 10.93 -18.24
C GLN A 89 -3.11 12.06 -18.19
N ALA A 90 -3.54 13.30 -17.91
CA ALA A 90 -2.61 14.40 -17.72
C ALA A 90 -1.61 13.99 -16.61
N PRO A 91 -0.30 13.97 -16.89
CA PRO A 91 0.66 13.86 -15.80
C PRO A 91 0.39 14.99 -14.82
N ALA A 92 0.57 14.77 -13.53
CA ALA A 92 0.55 15.83 -12.54
C ALA A 92 1.64 16.84 -12.94
N ALA A 93 1.29 17.83 -13.77
CA ALA A 93 2.20 18.83 -14.25
C ALA A 93 2.62 19.65 -13.04
N GLU A 94 3.93 19.64 -12.83
CA GLU A 94 4.65 20.41 -11.85
C GLU A 94 4.29 21.89 -11.99
N THR A 95 3.69 22.48 -10.96
CA THR A 95 3.84 23.92 -10.73
C THR A 95 5.22 24.14 -10.10
N SER A 96 6.26 24.02 -10.91
CA SER A 96 7.56 24.64 -10.64
C SER A 96 8.01 25.30 -11.93
N ALA A 97 8.01 26.64 -11.91
CA ALA A 97 8.33 27.49 -13.02
C ALA A 97 9.69 27.13 -13.66
N GLU A 98 9.70 27.09 -15.00
CA GLU A 98 10.92 27.13 -15.80
C GLU A 98 11.76 28.36 -15.45
N VAL A 99 13.04 28.14 -15.15
CA VAL A 99 14.08 29.17 -15.32
C VAL A 99 14.86 28.80 -16.57
N PRO A 100 14.91 29.64 -17.61
CA PRO A 100 15.57 29.30 -18.86
C PRO A 100 17.08 29.49 -18.71
N ALA A 101 17.84 28.39 -18.69
CA ALA A 101 19.28 28.43 -18.84
C ALA A 101 19.64 28.52 -20.33
N LYS A 102 20.13 29.69 -20.71
CA LYS A 102 20.66 30.02 -22.03
C LYS A 102 21.93 29.21 -22.34
N ALA A 103 22.00 28.77 -23.59
CA ALA A 103 23.02 27.93 -24.20
C ALA A 103 24.45 28.50 -24.22
N GLU A 104 25.44 27.59 -24.17
CA GLU A 104 26.70 27.67 -24.92
C GLU A 104 27.08 26.29 -25.50
N LYS A 105 27.58 26.31 -26.74
CA LYS A 105 27.93 25.20 -27.65
C LYS A 105 29.36 24.68 -27.41
N ALA A 106 29.61 23.41 -27.75
CA ALA A 106 30.56 22.94 -28.78
C ALA A 106 30.72 21.40 -28.66
N SER A 107 30.31 20.65 -29.71
CA SER A 107 31.11 19.76 -30.58
C SER A 107 31.93 18.69 -29.83
N GLU A 108 31.85 17.40 -30.17
CA GLU A 108 32.46 16.87 -31.40
C GLU A 108 31.97 15.44 -31.68
N SER A 109 31.75 15.14 -32.96
CA SER A 109 31.37 13.82 -33.48
C SER A 109 32.54 12.85 -33.49
N ALA A 110 32.26 11.56 -33.26
CA ALA A 110 32.99 10.46 -33.90
C ALA A 110 32.14 9.17 -33.86
N GLU A 111 31.60 8.81 -35.03
CA GLU A 111 31.26 7.42 -35.37
C GLU A 111 32.54 6.56 -35.39
N ILE A 112 32.42 5.26 -35.10
CA ILE A 112 32.95 4.17 -35.94
C ILE A 112 32.15 2.89 -35.62
N ALA A 113 31.80 2.20 -36.71
CA ALA A 113 30.91 1.07 -36.85
C ALA A 113 31.61 -0.31 -36.69
N SER A 114 30.82 -1.36 -36.97
CA SER A 114 31.19 -2.72 -37.42
C SER A 114 31.41 -3.75 -36.31
N ALA A 115 30.96 -5.01 -36.37
CA ALA A 115 30.12 -5.86 -37.22
C ALA A 115 29.81 -7.14 -36.38
N GLU A 116 28.65 -7.78 -36.50
CA GLU A 116 28.42 -9.13 -37.10
C GLU A 116 29.61 -10.12 -37.00
N GLU A 117 29.51 -11.42 -36.70
CA GLU A 117 28.48 -12.48 -36.87
C GLU A 117 29.03 -13.73 -36.10
N ALA A 118 28.23 -14.57 -35.41
CA ALA A 118 27.58 -15.82 -35.88
C ALA A 118 28.20 -17.14 -35.31
N MET A 119 27.27 -18.01 -34.90
CA MET A 119 27.26 -19.50 -34.95
C MET A 119 28.38 -20.29 -34.25
N THR A 120 28.04 -21.28 -33.42
CA THR A 120 27.75 -22.63 -33.94
C THR A 120 27.08 -23.55 -32.91
N ALA A 121 26.41 -24.55 -33.45
CA ALA A 121 25.40 -25.42 -32.83
C ALA A 121 25.94 -26.65 -32.07
N THR A 122 25.01 -27.19 -31.28
CA THR A 122 24.89 -28.46 -30.52
C THR A 122 25.27 -29.74 -31.30
N PRO A 123 25.48 -30.91 -30.65
CA PRO A 123 24.37 -31.83 -30.26
C PRO A 123 24.57 -32.54 -28.89
N ALA A 124 23.52 -32.70 -28.07
CA ALA A 124 22.63 -33.86 -27.92
C ALA A 124 23.21 -35.06 -27.14
N THR A 125 22.63 -35.34 -25.96
CA THR A 125 22.21 -36.71 -25.62
C THR A 125 21.12 -36.68 -24.54
N GLU A 126 20.25 -37.65 -24.71
CA GLU A 126 18.93 -37.93 -24.16
C GLU A 126 19.07 -38.91 -22.98
N GLU A 127 18.24 -38.80 -21.95
CA GLU A 127 17.79 -39.95 -21.17
C GLU A 127 16.50 -39.60 -20.40
N THR A 128 15.55 -40.52 -20.51
CA THR A 128 14.17 -40.49 -20.02
C THR A 128 13.97 -41.74 -19.18
N GLU A 129 13.11 -41.67 -18.15
CA GLU A 129 12.35 -42.74 -17.45
C GLU A 129 12.32 -42.43 -15.94
N GLU A 130 11.42 -42.90 -15.09
CA GLU A 130 9.96 -43.07 -15.05
C GLU A 130 9.64 -43.34 -13.54
N ALA A 131 8.38 -43.63 -13.17
CA ALA A 131 7.79 -43.58 -11.83
C ALA A 131 8.33 -44.57 -10.75
N ASP A 132 8.06 -44.30 -9.46
CA ASP A 132 7.04 -45.01 -8.64
C ASP A 132 7.14 -44.69 -7.13
N ALA A 133 6.01 -44.75 -6.42
CA ALA A 133 5.90 -44.76 -4.95
C ALA A 133 5.91 -46.20 -4.41
N PRO A 134 6.23 -46.45 -3.11
CA PRO A 134 5.15 -46.96 -2.23
C PRO A 134 5.27 -46.63 -0.71
N THR A 135 4.08 -46.45 -0.11
CA THR A 135 3.49 -46.88 1.18
C THR A 135 4.26 -47.06 2.52
N ALA A 136 3.70 -46.39 3.56
CA ALA A 136 3.17 -46.86 4.87
C ALA A 136 4.03 -47.60 5.93
N ALA A 137 4.06 -47.03 7.15
CA ALA A 137 3.79 -47.66 8.47
C ALA A 137 3.91 -46.57 9.56
N ASP A 138 2.81 -46.13 10.19
CA ASP A 138 2.32 -46.55 11.53
C ASP A 138 3.23 -46.16 12.71
N THR A 139 2.77 -45.23 13.55
CA THR A 139 2.32 -45.55 14.92
C THR A 139 1.52 -44.39 15.51
N ALA A 140 0.30 -44.71 15.93
CA ALA A 140 -0.58 -43.90 16.76
C ALA A 140 -0.01 -43.64 18.16
N THR A 141 -0.47 -42.59 18.82
CA THR A 141 -1.19 -42.70 20.11
C THR A 141 -1.88 -41.38 20.45
N ASP A 142 -3.19 -41.49 20.71
CA ASP A 142 -4.04 -40.56 21.42
C ASP A 142 -3.44 -40.15 22.78
N ASP A 143 -3.66 -38.91 23.22
CA ASP A 143 -4.52 -38.66 24.39
C ASP A 143 -4.86 -37.16 24.51
N ALA A 144 -6.08 -36.88 24.94
CA ALA A 144 -6.65 -35.55 25.09
C ALA A 144 -6.58 -35.11 26.58
N PRO A 145 -7.31 -34.07 27.05
CA PRO A 145 -6.71 -32.89 27.67
C PRO A 145 -6.80 -32.88 29.20
N GLY A 146 -5.85 -32.19 29.85
CA GLY A 146 -5.79 -32.05 31.32
C GLY A 146 -5.59 -30.61 31.79
N THR A 147 -6.70 -29.99 32.20
CA THR A 147 -6.92 -29.08 33.36
C THR A 147 -5.93 -27.97 33.74
N LEU A 148 -6.54 -26.78 33.89
CA LEU A 148 -6.13 -25.61 34.69
C LEU A 148 -5.57 -25.97 36.08
N ALA A 149 -4.46 -25.32 36.45
CA ALA A 149 -4.10 -25.07 37.84
C ALA A 149 -3.30 -23.77 37.95
N ASP A 150 -3.74 -22.94 38.88
CA ASP A 150 -3.14 -21.69 39.35
C ASP A 150 -1.70 -21.87 39.83
N ILE A 151 -0.82 -20.93 39.49
CA ILE A 151 0.44 -20.72 40.20
C ILE A 151 0.61 -19.22 40.46
N ASP A 152 0.28 -18.84 41.69
CA ASP A 152 0.79 -17.65 42.38
C ASP A 152 2.32 -17.69 42.41
N THR A 153 2.97 -16.62 41.97
CA THR A 153 4.38 -16.34 42.31
C THR A 153 4.52 -14.89 42.77
N ASN A 154 4.31 -14.70 44.08
CA ASN A 154 5.03 -13.69 44.83
C ASN A 154 6.36 -14.31 45.28
N SER A 155 7.48 -13.87 44.71
CA SER A 155 8.76 -13.85 45.42
C SER A 155 9.65 -12.79 44.82
N ALA A 156 10.08 -11.93 45.73
CA ALA A 156 10.92 -10.77 45.54
C ALA A 156 12.31 -11.15 45.01
N ASP A 157 12.87 -10.28 44.19
CA ASP A 157 14.23 -9.81 44.45
C ASP A 157 14.36 -8.33 44.09
N ASN A 158 14.79 -7.59 45.10
CA ASN A 158 15.06 -6.16 45.09
C ASN A 158 16.34 -5.88 44.30
N HIS A 159 16.28 -4.92 43.37
CA HIS A 159 17.35 -3.93 43.28
C HIS A 159 16.73 -2.53 43.21
N SER A 160 16.60 -1.95 44.41
CA SER A 160 16.39 -0.52 44.66
C SER A 160 17.54 0.27 44.02
N LEU A 161 17.32 1.43 43.39
CA LEU A 161 17.28 2.80 43.97
C LEU A 161 17.28 3.71 42.70
N ASP A 162 16.70 4.89 42.57
CA ASP A 162 15.92 5.81 43.39
C ASP A 162 15.49 6.90 42.39
N ASN A 163 14.19 7.18 42.27
CA ASN A 163 13.74 8.50 41.79
C ASN A 163 12.39 8.87 42.40
N SER A 164 12.17 8.49 43.66
CA SER A 164 10.90 8.64 44.37
C SER A 164 10.69 10.07 44.92
N LYS A 165 11.17 11.10 44.23
CA LYS A 165 11.08 12.50 44.72
C LYS A 165 10.68 13.56 43.68
N ARG A 166 10.14 13.18 42.52
CA ARG A 166 9.56 14.15 41.55
C ARG A 166 8.12 13.86 41.14
N GLU A 167 7.34 13.26 42.02
CA GLU A 167 5.88 13.24 41.90
C GLU A 167 5.30 14.03 43.07
N SER A 168 4.79 15.24 42.81
CA SER A 168 3.61 15.72 43.53
C SER A 168 2.91 16.91 42.88
N GLU A 169 3.51 17.71 41.99
CA GLU A 169 2.83 18.94 41.53
C GLU A 169 3.00 19.28 40.03
N ALA A 170 2.84 18.29 39.15
CA ALA A 170 2.51 18.58 37.76
C ALA A 170 1.50 17.55 37.26
N LEU A 171 0.21 17.82 37.50
CA LEU A 171 -0.88 17.10 36.85
C LEU A 171 -0.60 17.07 35.35
N SER A 172 -0.31 15.87 34.85
CA SER A 172 -0.03 15.59 33.45
C SER A 172 -1.17 16.14 32.61
N ALA A 173 -0.93 17.23 31.88
CA ALA A 173 -1.92 17.79 30.97
C ALA A 173 -2.42 16.66 30.05
N PRO A 174 -3.74 16.49 29.89
CA PRO A 174 -4.27 15.36 29.15
C PRO A 174 -3.71 15.38 27.72
N ARG A 175 -3.10 14.26 27.31
CA ARG A 175 -2.46 14.12 26.00
C ARG A 175 -3.48 14.33 24.90
N VAL A 176 -3.45 15.50 24.29
CA VAL A 176 -4.30 15.84 23.15
C VAL A 176 -3.83 15.07 21.92
N SER A 177 -4.57 14.01 21.57
CA SER A 177 -4.35 13.15 20.39
C SER A 177 -4.78 13.82 19.08
N CYS A 178 -5.83 14.65 19.14
CA CYS A 178 -6.47 15.23 17.97
C CYS A 178 -6.11 16.71 17.77
N ASN A 179 -5.24 17.00 16.79
CA ASN A 179 -4.91 18.37 16.38
C ASN A 179 -6.06 19.16 15.71
N LEU A 180 -7.26 18.59 15.64
CA LEU A 180 -8.44 19.21 15.02
C LEU A 180 -9.33 19.85 16.08
N CYS A 181 -9.76 19.09 17.08
CA CYS A 181 -10.66 19.61 18.12
C CYS A 181 -9.95 19.95 19.42
N LEU A 182 -8.69 19.51 19.57
CA LEU A 182 -7.90 19.66 20.80
C LEU A 182 -8.56 19.08 22.07
N ASP A 183 -9.55 18.22 21.88
CA ASP A 183 -10.30 17.58 22.95
C ASP A 183 -9.59 16.29 23.39
N PRO A 184 -9.19 16.16 24.67
CA PRO A 184 -8.63 14.94 25.24
C PRO A 184 -9.45 13.66 25.08
N ALA A 185 -10.79 13.78 25.02
CA ALA A 185 -11.69 12.65 24.86
C ALA A 185 -11.77 12.16 23.40
N CYS A 186 -11.25 12.94 22.46
CA CYS A 186 -11.28 12.60 21.04
C CYS A 186 -10.22 11.54 20.72
N ARG A 187 -10.65 10.33 20.37
CA ARG A 187 -9.74 9.21 20.04
C ARG A 187 -9.04 9.33 18.68
N ARG A 188 -9.27 10.41 17.93
CA ARG A 188 -8.66 10.61 16.61
C ARG A 188 -7.19 11.02 16.73
N HIS A 189 -6.31 10.34 16.02
CA HIS A 189 -4.88 10.65 15.93
C HIS A 189 -4.51 11.45 14.66
N LYS A 190 -3.34 12.08 14.66
CA LYS A 190 -2.79 12.76 13.48
C LYS A 190 -2.59 11.75 12.35
N GLY A 191 -3.15 12.04 11.17
CA GLY A 191 -3.13 11.15 10.00
C GLY A 191 -4.43 10.36 9.81
N GLU A 192 -5.24 10.20 10.86
CA GLU A 192 -6.52 9.51 10.74
C GLU A 192 -7.61 10.36 10.09
N PRO A 193 -8.61 9.71 9.46
CA PRO A 193 -9.71 10.40 8.82
C PRO A 193 -10.40 11.43 9.71
N ARG A 194 -10.77 12.57 9.12
CA ARG A 194 -11.46 13.66 9.84
C ARG A 194 -12.76 13.19 10.48
N PHE A 195 -13.51 12.29 9.85
CA PHE A 195 -14.78 11.79 10.37
C PHE A 195 -14.68 11.03 11.69
N ARG A 196 -13.49 10.58 12.09
CA ARG A 196 -13.25 10.01 13.41
C ARG A 196 -13.20 11.06 14.53
N CYS A 197 -13.19 12.36 14.19
CA CYS A 197 -13.25 13.43 15.17
C CYS A 197 -14.67 13.59 15.71
N ILE A 198 -14.82 13.51 17.04
CA ILE A 198 -16.11 13.70 17.75
C ILE A 198 -16.72 15.11 17.54
N HIS A 199 -15.95 16.06 16.99
CA HIS A 199 -16.35 17.45 16.73
C HIS A 199 -16.38 17.82 15.24
N LEU A 200 -16.41 16.84 14.32
CA LEU A 200 -16.33 17.07 12.86
C LEU A 200 -17.30 18.15 12.33
N GLY A 201 -18.46 18.35 12.96
CA GLY A 201 -19.47 19.35 12.57
C GLY A 201 -19.65 20.55 13.51
N LYS A 202 -18.83 20.70 14.57
CA LYS A 202 -19.00 21.75 15.60
C LYS A 202 -18.01 22.91 15.49
N ARG A 203 -17.11 22.89 14.51
CA ARG A 203 -16.12 23.96 14.32
C ARG A 203 -16.78 25.21 13.73
N GLY A 204 -16.64 26.34 14.43
CA GLY A 204 -17.09 27.66 13.98
C GLY A 204 -18.16 28.34 14.85
N LYS A 205 -18.64 27.69 15.92
CA LYS A 205 -19.44 28.35 16.95
C LYS A 205 -18.50 28.80 18.08
N VAL A 206 -17.81 29.91 17.86
CA VAL A 206 -17.29 30.76 18.96
C VAL A 206 -18.27 31.89 19.10
#